data_AF-A0A6C1QHS3-F1
#
_entry.id   AF-A0A6C1QHS3-F1
#
_cell.length_a   1.000
_cell.length_b   1.000
_cell.length_c   1.000
_cell.angle_alpha   90.00
_cell.angle_beta   90.00
_cell.angle_gamma   90.00
#
_symmetry.space_group_name_H-M   'P 1'
#
loop_
_entity.id
_entity.type
_entity.pdbx_description
1 polymer ?
#
loop_
_entity_poly.entity_id
_entity_poly.type
_entity_poly.pdbx_seq_one_letter_code
_entity_poly.pdbx_strand_id
1 'polypeptide(L)'
;MKFTGLCFLLFFLLQNNMTVFAQTEEEISKELKFINHLLGRQNNDEALFLLENLQSDNSLQQDTIYYLTGWTLYNQKALEASAWYLAMVSRESSWFEKSNFFAAYNLTYLGEREKSLARLNLFDDNFSREIIEMKNFQLAGISLLDRRLDDFQRYSAGFTGKLSFMAAEEEKLVNYYERIKSAPNRSPFLAGLMSAAVPGMGRIYAGKTAEGIAGFLYVGAMLAATYDFYNRLGSSNPFFLISAGLSGIFYIGNIWGSVISVQRVKNEFNYEMDQRILLDIHIPLRKLFP
;
A
#
# COMPACT_ATOMS: atom_id res chain seq x y z
N MET A 1 59.01 37.82 -18.19
CA MET A 1 57.75 38.32 -18.80
C MET A 1 56.85 37.22 -19.41
N LYS A 2 56.88 35.96 -18.94
CA LYS A 2 56.00 34.88 -19.47
C LYS A 2 54.93 34.36 -18.48
N PHE A 3 55.02 34.74 -17.20
CA PHE A 3 54.12 34.24 -16.16
C PHE A 3 52.79 35.01 -16.03
N THR A 4 52.78 36.30 -16.40
CA THR A 4 51.59 37.17 -16.30
C THR A 4 50.52 36.86 -17.36
N GLY A 5 50.91 36.39 -18.55
CA GLY A 5 49.96 36.03 -19.62
C GLY A 5 49.17 34.75 -19.33
N LEU A 6 49.78 33.77 -18.64
CA LEU A 6 49.13 32.50 -18.30
C LEU A 6 48.04 32.69 -17.24
N CYS A 7 48.29 33.53 -16.22
CA CYS A 7 47.27 33.88 -15.22
C CYS A 7 46.09 34.66 -15.82
N PHE A 8 46.34 35.54 -16.80
CA PHE A 8 45.26 36.28 -17.47
C PHE A 8 44.36 35.36 -18.31
N LEU A 9 44.95 34.36 -18.97
CA LEU A 9 44.21 33.39 -19.80
C LEU A 9 43.40 32.40 -18.96
N LEU A 10 43.95 31.95 -17.82
CA LEU A 10 43.22 31.17 -16.82
C LEU A 10 42.07 31.98 -16.18
N PHE A 11 42.29 33.25 -15.87
CA PHE A 11 41.25 34.12 -15.33
C PHE A 11 40.13 34.39 -16.34
N PHE A 12 40.48 34.60 -17.62
CA PHE A 12 39.51 34.79 -18.69
C PHE A 12 38.72 33.51 -19.01
N LEU A 13 39.36 32.34 -18.96
CA LEU A 13 38.66 31.05 -19.10
C LEU A 13 37.74 30.76 -17.92
N LEU A 14 38.16 31.08 -16.69
CA LEU A 14 37.31 30.98 -15.50
C LEU A 14 36.11 31.92 -15.57
N GLN A 15 36.29 33.17 -16.02
CA GLN A 15 35.19 34.11 -16.18
C GLN A 15 34.19 33.68 -17.27
N ASN A 16 34.66 33.20 -18.42
CA ASN A 16 33.77 32.74 -19.49
C ASN A 16 32.96 31.49 -19.07
N ASN A 17 33.59 30.56 -18.37
CA ASN A 17 32.89 29.38 -17.85
C ASN A 17 31.83 29.75 -16.81
N MET A 18 32.13 30.72 -15.92
CA MET A 18 31.13 31.20 -14.96
C MET A 18 29.96 31.93 -15.64
N THR A 19 30.19 32.69 -16.71
CA THR A 19 29.10 33.37 -17.43
C THR A 19 28.19 32.42 -18.19
N VAL A 20 28.72 31.35 -18.78
CA VAL A 20 27.90 30.34 -19.49
C VAL A 20 27.05 29.55 -18.49
N PHE A 21 27.65 29.13 -17.37
CA PHE A 21 26.93 28.41 -16.32
C PHE A 21 25.80 29.26 -15.71
N ALA A 22 26.04 30.55 -15.47
CA ALA A 22 25.02 31.46 -14.96
C ALA A 22 23.85 31.67 -15.96
N GLN A 23 24.13 31.67 -17.27
CA GLN A 23 23.09 31.80 -18.30
C GLN A 23 22.20 30.55 -18.37
N THR A 24 22.77 29.36 -18.28
CA THR A 24 22.01 28.10 -18.27
C THR A 24 21.16 27.95 -17.01
N GLU A 25 21.66 28.36 -15.84
CA GLU A 25 20.89 28.35 -14.59
C GLU A 25 19.68 29.29 -14.63
N GLU A 26 19.82 30.47 -15.25
CA GLU A 26 18.74 31.44 -15.39
C GLU A 26 17.64 30.91 -16.33
N GLU A 27 18.02 30.24 -17.42
CA GLU A 27 17.11 29.62 -18.37
C GLU A 27 16.29 28.50 -17.73
N ILE A 28 16.96 27.57 -17.01
CA ILE A 28 16.30 26.49 -16.26
C ILE A 28 15.34 27.08 -15.22
N SER A 29 15.73 28.15 -14.53
CA SER A 29 14.86 28.82 -13.56
C SER A 29 13.61 29.42 -14.20
N LYS A 30 13.68 29.90 -15.45
CA LYS A 30 12.50 30.37 -16.20
C LYS A 30 11.62 29.20 -16.61
N GLU A 31 12.22 28.10 -17.06
CA GLU A 31 11.50 26.89 -17.45
C GLU A 31 10.74 26.29 -16.25
N LEU A 32 11.38 26.19 -15.08
CA LEU A 32 10.73 25.73 -13.85
C LEU A 32 9.55 26.62 -13.43
N LYS A 33 9.63 27.94 -13.64
CA LYS A 33 8.49 28.84 -13.39
C LYS A 33 7.33 28.57 -14.36
N PHE A 34 7.63 28.30 -15.62
CA PHE A 34 6.64 27.95 -16.62
C PHE A 34 5.98 26.59 -16.31
N ILE A 35 6.78 25.58 -15.96
CA ILE A 35 6.29 24.26 -15.51
C ILE A 35 5.35 24.41 -14.30
N ASN A 36 5.74 25.20 -13.29
CA ASN A 36 4.86 25.45 -12.14
C ASN A 36 3.54 26.13 -12.55
N HIS A 37 3.56 27.02 -13.54
CA HIS A 37 2.34 27.61 -14.10
C HIS A 37 1.44 26.56 -14.76
N LEU A 38 2.00 25.60 -15.51
CA LEU A 38 1.26 24.49 -16.11
C LEU A 38 0.65 23.57 -15.04
N LEU A 39 1.43 23.21 -14.02
CA LEU A 39 0.95 22.41 -12.88
C LEU A 39 -0.19 23.10 -12.13
N GLY A 40 -0.10 24.42 -11.93
CA GLY A 40 -1.19 25.22 -11.34
C GLY A 40 -2.48 25.22 -12.17
N ARG A 41 -2.39 24.94 -13.47
CA ARG A 41 -3.54 24.78 -14.39
C ARG A 41 -3.98 23.33 -14.59
N GLN A 42 -3.36 22.38 -13.89
CA GLN A 42 -3.59 20.94 -14.04
C GLN A 42 -3.18 20.37 -15.41
N ASN A 43 -2.32 21.08 -16.15
CA ASN A 43 -1.73 20.60 -17.40
C ASN A 43 -0.54 19.67 -17.09
N ASN A 44 -0.85 18.52 -16.48
CA ASN A 44 0.15 17.61 -15.91
C ASN A 44 0.99 16.90 -17.00
N ASP A 45 0.39 16.59 -18.15
CA ASP A 45 1.06 15.85 -19.21
C ASP A 45 2.13 16.72 -19.91
N GLU A 46 1.80 17.98 -20.21
CA GLU A 46 2.76 18.94 -20.76
C GLU A 46 3.86 19.28 -19.75
N ALA A 47 3.49 19.49 -18.48
CA ALA A 47 4.47 19.74 -17.42
C ALA A 47 5.43 18.56 -17.27
N LEU A 48 4.92 17.32 -17.26
CA LEU A 48 5.74 16.12 -17.16
C LEU A 48 6.67 15.98 -18.37
N PHE A 49 6.17 16.19 -19.59
CA PHE A 49 6.99 16.17 -20.79
C PHE A 49 8.16 17.15 -20.73
N LEU A 50 7.95 18.37 -20.23
CA LEU A 50 9.03 19.36 -20.08
C LEU A 50 10.03 18.93 -18.99
N LEU A 51 9.53 18.44 -17.86
CA LEU A 51 10.36 17.99 -16.74
C LEU A 51 11.27 16.81 -17.10
N GLU A 52 10.78 15.85 -17.88
CA GLU A 52 11.57 14.67 -18.31
C GLU A 52 12.73 15.04 -19.25
N ASN A 53 12.60 16.15 -19.97
CA ASN A 53 13.62 16.67 -20.89
C ASN A 53 14.53 17.72 -20.24
N LEU A 54 14.30 18.07 -18.97
CA LEU A 54 15.06 19.09 -18.25
C LEU A 54 16.13 18.44 -17.36
N GLN A 55 17.36 18.94 -17.44
CA GLN A 55 18.46 18.55 -16.58
C GLN A 55 19.24 19.80 -16.14
N SER A 56 19.72 19.81 -14.91
CA SER A 56 20.56 20.87 -14.37
C SER A 56 21.83 20.30 -13.73
N ASP A 57 22.95 20.95 -14.00
CA ASP A 57 24.21 20.69 -13.29
C ASP A 57 24.18 21.28 -11.86
N ASN A 58 23.24 22.17 -11.57
CA ASN A 58 23.00 22.69 -10.23
C ASN A 58 22.14 21.69 -9.42
N SER A 59 22.70 21.18 -8.32
CA SER A 59 22.04 20.15 -7.50
C SER A 59 20.68 20.56 -6.96
N LEU A 60 20.50 21.82 -6.54
CA LEU A 60 19.24 22.31 -5.98
C LEU A 60 18.15 22.44 -7.06
N GLN A 61 18.53 22.88 -8.26
CA GLN A 61 17.62 22.89 -9.40
C GLN A 61 17.26 21.46 -9.82
N GLN A 62 18.23 20.55 -9.83
CA GLN A 62 18.01 19.15 -10.15
C GLN A 62 17.07 18.47 -9.14
N ASP A 63 17.21 18.75 -7.85
CA ASP A 63 16.28 18.29 -6.81
C ASP A 63 14.86 18.84 -7.02
N THR A 64 14.75 20.08 -7.48
CA THR A 64 13.46 20.68 -7.81
C THR A 64 12.82 19.96 -9.00
N ILE A 65 13.60 19.61 -10.02
CA ILE A 65 13.14 18.81 -11.16
C ILE A 65 12.65 17.46 -10.66
N TYR A 66 13.47 16.72 -9.90
CA TYR A 66 13.09 15.41 -9.35
C TYR A 66 11.82 15.47 -8.51
N TYR A 67 11.69 16.45 -7.63
CA TYR A 67 10.49 16.65 -6.83
C TYR A 67 9.26 16.90 -7.71
N LEU A 68 9.33 17.84 -8.66
CA LEU A 68 8.19 18.18 -9.52
C LEU A 68 7.79 17.00 -10.41
N THR A 69 8.75 16.26 -10.97
CA THR A 69 8.48 15.05 -11.76
C THR A 69 7.79 13.99 -10.91
N GLY A 70 8.38 13.68 -9.74
CA GLY A 70 7.83 12.70 -8.83
C GLY A 70 6.44 13.06 -8.29
N TRP A 71 6.20 14.34 -8.01
CA TRP A 71 4.90 14.85 -7.56
C TRP A 71 3.84 14.83 -8.66
N THR A 72 4.21 15.16 -9.90
CA THR A 72 3.30 15.11 -11.05
C THR A 72 2.87 13.67 -11.32
N LEU A 73 3.82 12.73 -11.33
CA LEU A 73 3.57 11.29 -11.46
C LEU A 73 2.71 10.74 -10.32
N TYR A 74 2.93 11.22 -9.09
CA TYR A 74 2.10 10.87 -7.94
C TYR A 74 0.63 11.26 -8.18
N ASN A 75 0.38 12.49 -8.65
CA ASN A 75 -0.96 12.99 -8.94
C ASN A 75 -1.65 12.23 -10.09
N GLN A 76 -0.86 11.70 -11.04
CA GLN A 76 -1.33 10.81 -12.11
C GLN A 76 -1.46 9.34 -11.67
N LYS A 77 -1.15 9.00 -10.41
CA LYS A 77 -1.15 7.64 -9.84
C LYS A 77 -0.10 6.69 -10.44
N ALA A 78 0.93 7.23 -11.09
CA ALA A 78 2.11 6.48 -11.55
C ALA A 78 3.08 6.28 -10.37
N LEU A 79 2.66 5.47 -9.37
CA LEU A 79 3.29 5.41 -8.05
C LEU A 79 4.74 4.92 -8.06
N GLU A 80 5.07 3.97 -8.94
CA GLU A 80 6.43 3.41 -9.02
C GLU A 80 7.44 4.44 -9.52
N ALA A 81 7.16 5.05 -10.68
CA ALA A 81 7.98 6.11 -11.24
C ALA A 81 8.02 7.34 -10.30
N SER A 82 6.88 7.69 -9.70
CA SER A 82 6.82 8.73 -8.68
C SER A 82 7.77 8.45 -7.51
N ALA A 83 7.71 7.25 -6.93
CA ALA A 83 8.58 6.88 -5.83
C ALA A 83 10.06 6.96 -6.23
N TRP A 84 10.40 6.57 -7.46
CA TRP A 84 11.76 6.64 -7.98
C TRP A 84 12.26 8.09 -8.03
N TYR A 85 11.53 9.00 -8.68
CA TYR A 85 11.93 10.42 -8.78
C TYR A 85 11.97 11.12 -7.42
N LEU A 86 10.96 10.90 -6.56
CA LEU A 86 10.94 11.48 -5.22
C LEU A 86 12.10 10.98 -4.34
N ALA A 87 12.52 9.73 -4.53
CA ALA A 87 13.65 9.14 -3.81
C ALA A 87 15.03 9.68 -4.24
N MET A 88 15.11 10.41 -5.36
CA MET A 88 16.33 11.02 -5.89
C MET A 88 16.61 12.41 -5.28
N VAL A 89 15.63 13.01 -4.60
CA VAL A 89 15.78 14.32 -3.96
C VAL A 89 16.79 14.24 -2.81
N SER A 90 17.83 15.08 -2.87
CA SER A 90 18.92 15.10 -1.89
C SER A 90 18.49 15.58 -0.50
N ARG A 91 19.28 15.24 0.55
CA ARG A 91 18.98 15.58 1.95
C ARG A 91 19.04 17.08 2.23
N GLU A 92 19.82 17.81 1.45
CA GLU A 92 20.04 19.25 1.56
C GLU A 92 18.87 20.05 0.96
N SER A 93 18.03 19.41 0.15
CA SER A 93 16.87 20.03 -0.48
C SER A 93 15.75 20.33 0.51
N SER A 94 15.10 21.48 0.36
CA SER A 94 13.86 21.79 1.09
C SER A 94 12.70 20.84 0.75
N TRP A 95 12.82 20.07 -0.33
CA TRP A 95 11.83 19.08 -0.75
C TRP A 95 12.08 17.68 -0.20
N PHE A 96 13.19 17.47 0.52
CA PHE A 96 13.64 16.14 0.96
C PHE A 96 12.57 15.39 1.77
N GLU A 97 12.03 16.05 2.79
CA GLU A 97 11.09 15.45 3.74
C GLU A 97 9.82 14.99 3.03
N LYS A 98 9.15 15.92 2.36
CA LYS A 98 7.93 15.64 1.58
C LYS A 98 8.20 14.51 0.58
N SER A 99 9.28 14.60 -0.19
CA SER A 99 9.59 13.62 -1.22
C SER A 99 9.78 12.22 -0.65
N ASN A 100 10.60 12.06 0.39
CA ASN A 100 10.90 10.73 0.92
C ASN A 100 9.72 10.11 1.69
N PHE A 101 8.86 10.91 2.32
CA PHE A 101 7.63 10.37 2.91
C PHE A 101 6.61 9.91 1.86
N PHE A 102 6.43 10.67 0.77
CA PHE A 102 5.54 10.25 -0.32
C PHE A 102 6.14 9.07 -1.09
N ALA A 103 7.45 9.02 -1.28
CA ALA A 103 8.13 7.84 -1.84
C ALA A 103 7.92 6.60 -0.96
N ALA A 104 8.10 6.72 0.35
CA ALA A 104 7.82 5.64 1.30
C ALA A 104 6.37 5.18 1.21
N TYR A 105 5.41 6.11 1.21
CA TYR A 105 3.99 5.80 1.05
C TYR A 105 3.70 5.05 -0.26
N ASN A 106 4.21 5.53 -1.39
CA ASN A 106 4.02 4.88 -2.70
C ASN A 106 4.59 3.45 -2.69
N LEU A 107 5.78 3.25 -2.14
CA LEU A 107 6.39 1.93 -2.00
C LEU A 107 5.57 1.02 -1.08
N THR A 108 5.05 1.54 0.03
CA THR A 108 4.13 0.80 0.91
C THR A 108 2.86 0.37 0.17
N TYR A 109 2.28 1.26 -0.64
CA TYR A 109 1.08 0.97 -1.43
C TYR A 109 1.33 -0.11 -2.50
N LEU A 110 2.50 -0.06 -3.15
CA LEU A 110 2.94 -1.08 -4.11
C LEU A 110 3.35 -2.41 -3.44
N GLY A 111 3.42 -2.42 -2.11
CA GLY A 111 3.79 -3.57 -1.31
C GLY A 111 5.29 -3.79 -1.16
N GLU A 112 6.10 -2.84 -1.63
CA GLU A 112 7.57 -2.78 -1.57
C GLU A 112 8.03 -2.31 -0.17
N ARG A 113 7.68 -3.09 0.85
CA ARG A 113 7.84 -2.72 2.27
C ARG A 113 9.29 -2.45 2.66
N GLU A 114 10.23 -3.26 2.21
CA GLU A 114 11.65 -3.09 2.54
C GLU A 114 12.20 -1.74 2.03
N LYS A 115 11.89 -1.40 0.77
CA LYS A 115 12.28 -0.12 0.16
C LYS A 115 11.63 1.05 0.89
N SER A 116 10.36 0.92 1.28
CA SER A 116 9.65 1.92 2.09
C SER A 116 10.31 2.15 3.44
N LEU A 117 10.64 1.08 4.18
CA LEU A 117 11.34 1.15 5.46
C LEU A 117 12.72 1.82 5.32
N ALA A 118 13.45 1.51 4.24
CA ALA A 118 14.73 2.15 3.97
C ALA A 118 14.60 3.68 3.81
N ARG A 119 13.52 4.16 3.17
CA ARG A 119 13.24 5.60 3.05
C ARG A 119 12.91 6.24 4.40
N LEU A 120 12.08 5.58 5.21
CA LEU A 120 11.72 6.09 6.54
C LEU A 120 12.92 6.13 7.50
N ASN A 121 13.89 5.22 7.33
CA ASN A 121 15.10 5.21 8.13
C ASN A 121 16.09 6.34 7.80
N LEU A 122 15.86 7.11 6.74
CA LEU A 122 16.64 8.33 6.46
C LEU A 122 16.38 9.45 7.48
N PHE A 123 15.23 9.41 8.15
CA PHE A 123 14.86 10.39 9.17
C PHE A 123 15.43 9.98 10.54
N ASP A 124 16.57 10.56 10.91
CA ASP A 124 17.23 10.38 12.21
C ASP A 124 16.79 11.44 13.26
N ASP A 125 17.30 11.33 14.48
CA ASP A 125 16.87 12.19 15.61
C ASP A 125 17.20 13.69 15.44
N ASN A 126 17.89 14.09 14.36
CA ASN A 126 18.16 15.49 14.05
C ASN A 126 16.98 16.21 13.38
N PHE A 127 15.97 15.48 12.91
CA PHE A 127 14.77 16.08 12.31
C PHE A 127 13.81 16.64 13.35
N SER A 128 12.86 17.47 12.91
CA SER A 128 11.85 18.03 13.81
C SER A 128 10.99 16.93 14.44
N ARG A 129 10.33 17.29 15.54
CA ARG A 129 9.44 16.37 16.25
C ARG A 129 8.29 15.89 15.36
N GLU A 130 7.72 16.76 14.55
CA GLU A 130 6.62 16.44 13.62
C GLU A 130 7.05 15.37 12.60
N ILE A 131 8.28 15.47 12.10
CA ILE A 131 8.86 14.52 11.15
C ILE A 131 9.10 13.16 11.80
N ILE A 132 9.63 13.14 13.02
CA ILE A 132 9.87 11.88 13.75
C ILE A 132 8.56 11.20 14.16
N GLU A 133 7.56 11.97 14.59
CA GLU A 133 6.22 11.42 14.86
C GLU A 133 5.56 10.90 13.57
N MET A 134 5.70 11.60 12.44
CA MET A 134 5.20 11.12 11.14
C MET A 134 5.89 9.84 10.66
N LYS A 135 7.22 9.74 10.85
CA LYS A 135 8.00 8.51 10.60
C LYS A 135 7.45 7.34 11.40
N ASN A 136 7.35 7.50 12.72
CA ASN A 136 6.86 6.45 13.60
C ASN A 136 5.43 6.03 13.27
N PHE A 137 4.59 6.99 12.88
CA PHE A 137 3.24 6.72 12.45
C PHE A 137 3.16 5.87 11.16
N GLN A 138 3.96 6.20 10.13
CA GLN A 138 4.02 5.34 8.93
C GLN A 138 4.63 3.96 9.23
N LEU A 139 5.65 3.88 10.08
CA LEU A 139 6.22 2.62 10.53
C LEU A 139 5.18 1.76 11.26
N ALA A 140 4.38 2.35 12.15
CA ALA A 140 3.28 1.66 12.82
C ALA A 140 2.26 1.11 11.81
N GLY A 141 1.86 1.92 10.82
CA GLY A 141 0.98 1.47 9.75
C GLY A 141 1.55 0.29 8.95
N ILE A 142 2.83 0.37 8.55
CA ILE A 142 3.53 -0.73 7.85
C ILE A 142 3.59 -1.99 8.73
N SER A 143 3.86 -1.85 10.03
CA SER A 143 3.85 -2.97 10.97
C SER A 143 2.49 -3.67 11.02
N LEU A 144 1.37 -2.93 10.98
CA LEU A 144 0.05 -3.53 10.90
C LEU A 144 -0.19 -4.24 9.56
N LEU A 145 0.23 -3.66 8.44
CA LEU A 145 0.16 -4.30 7.11
C LEU A 145 0.91 -5.63 7.08
N ASP A 146 2.04 -5.73 7.78
CA ASP A 146 2.84 -6.95 7.88
C ASP A 146 2.39 -7.89 9.01
N ARG A 147 1.32 -7.53 9.73
CA ARG A 147 0.80 -8.24 10.92
C ARG A 147 1.86 -8.40 12.03
N ARG A 148 2.84 -7.51 12.09
CA ARG A 148 3.88 -7.43 13.13
C ARG A 148 3.38 -6.58 14.30
N LEU A 149 2.56 -7.21 15.14
CA LEU A 149 1.86 -6.55 16.24
C LEU A 149 2.80 -5.97 17.31
N ASP A 150 3.93 -6.62 17.57
CA ASP A 150 4.93 -6.13 18.53
C ASP A 150 5.62 -4.85 18.03
N ASP A 151 5.97 -4.82 16.73
CA ASP A 151 6.55 -3.63 16.10
C ASP A 151 5.55 -2.45 16.12
N PHE A 152 4.26 -2.73 15.87
CA PHE A 152 3.23 -1.71 16.00
C PHE A 152 3.20 -1.11 17.40
N GLN A 153 3.21 -1.94 18.45
CA GLN A 153 3.21 -1.44 19.83
C GLN A 153 4.43 -0.57 20.13
N ARG A 154 5.60 -0.94 19.60
CA ARG A 154 6.82 -0.15 19.74
C ARG A 154 6.68 1.23 19.10
N TYR A 155 6.21 1.31 17.86
CA TYR A 155 6.08 2.59 17.15
C TYR A 155 4.91 3.45 17.64
N SER A 156 3.80 2.82 18.05
CA SER A 156 2.62 3.51 18.59
C SER A 156 2.79 3.98 20.03
N ALA A 157 3.84 3.55 20.75
CA ALA A 157 4.14 4.06 22.09
C ALA A 157 4.34 5.59 22.13
N GLY A 158 4.72 6.18 21.00
CA GLY A 158 4.85 7.63 20.82
C GLY A 158 3.57 8.36 20.42
N PHE A 159 2.44 7.66 20.24
CA PHE A 159 1.16 8.29 19.91
C PHE A 159 0.67 9.08 21.11
N THR A 160 0.65 10.40 20.98
CA THR A 160 0.27 11.30 22.08
C THR A 160 -1.02 12.05 21.79
N GLY A 161 -1.55 11.99 20.56
CA GLY A 161 -2.69 12.81 20.12
C GLY A 161 -2.43 14.32 20.19
N LYS A 162 -1.18 14.75 20.42
CA LYS A 162 -0.83 16.18 20.58
C LYS A 162 -0.76 16.90 19.23
N LEU A 163 -0.38 16.19 18.17
CA LEU A 163 -0.41 16.72 16.81
C LEU A 163 -1.82 16.58 16.24
N SER A 164 -2.54 17.70 16.20
CA SER A 164 -3.96 17.74 15.79
C SER A 164 -4.21 17.19 14.38
N PHE A 165 -3.23 17.25 13.49
CA PHE A 165 -3.35 16.73 12.13
C PHE A 165 -3.30 15.18 12.06
N MET A 166 -2.79 14.51 13.11
CA MET A 166 -2.63 13.04 13.17
C MET A 166 -3.48 12.34 14.22
N ALA A 167 -3.96 13.06 15.24
CA ALA A 167 -4.55 12.46 16.44
C ALA A 167 -5.70 11.47 16.14
N ALA A 168 -6.58 11.80 15.19
CA ALA A 168 -7.68 10.92 14.82
C ALA A 168 -7.18 9.65 14.09
N GLU A 169 -6.14 9.78 13.29
CA GLU A 169 -5.54 8.70 12.52
C GLU A 169 -4.67 7.78 13.39
N GLU A 170 -4.01 8.32 14.42
CA GLU A 170 -3.36 7.52 15.49
C GLU A 170 -4.38 6.61 16.18
N GLU A 171 -5.53 7.16 16.58
CA GLU A 171 -6.61 6.39 17.22
C GLU A 171 -7.15 5.29 16.29
N LYS A 172 -7.32 5.59 14.99
CA LYS A 172 -7.72 4.58 13.99
C LYS A 172 -6.73 3.43 13.90
N LEU A 173 -5.41 3.71 13.87
CA LEU A 173 -4.42 2.64 13.82
C LEU A 173 -4.45 1.76 15.08
N VAL A 174 -4.66 2.34 16.26
CA VAL A 174 -4.85 1.57 17.51
C VAL A 174 -6.12 0.70 17.42
N ASN A 175 -7.21 1.24 16.88
CA ASN A 175 -8.43 0.45 16.65
C ASN A 175 -8.21 -0.69 15.64
N TYR A 176 -7.41 -0.47 14.59
CA TYR A 176 -7.03 -1.54 13.65
C TYR A 176 -6.17 -2.61 14.30
N TYR A 177 -5.22 -2.23 15.15
CA TYR A 177 -4.44 -3.16 15.96
C TYR A 177 -5.36 -4.07 16.79
N GLU A 178 -6.30 -3.49 17.55
CA GLU A 178 -7.21 -4.28 18.38
C GLU A 178 -8.12 -5.19 17.54
N ARG A 179 -8.61 -4.72 16.38
CA ARG A 179 -9.39 -5.56 15.44
C ARG A 179 -8.57 -6.70 14.87
N ILE A 180 -7.32 -6.47 14.47
CA ILE A 180 -6.43 -7.51 13.93
C ILE A 180 -6.07 -8.52 15.02
N LYS A 181 -5.74 -8.05 16.22
CA LYS A 181 -5.38 -8.90 17.37
C LYS A 181 -6.55 -9.77 17.83
N SER A 182 -7.76 -9.22 17.85
CA SER A 182 -8.99 -9.93 18.24
C SER A 182 -9.58 -10.81 17.13
N ALA A 183 -9.03 -10.76 15.91
CA ALA A 183 -9.57 -11.49 14.77
C ALA A 183 -9.55 -13.02 15.01
N PRO A 184 -10.68 -13.71 14.82
CA PRO A 184 -10.75 -15.14 15.11
C PRO A 184 -9.93 -15.95 14.11
N ASN A 185 -8.94 -16.70 14.62
CA ASN A 185 -8.12 -17.60 13.80
C ASN A 185 -8.82 -18.94 13.55
N ARG A 186 -9.85 -18.91 12.70
CA ARG A 186 -10.65 -20.10 12.37
C ARG A 186 -9.86 -21.05 11.47
N SER A 187 -9.76 -22.32 11.87
CA SER A 187 -9.11 -23.38 11.09
C SER A 187 -9.98 -23.86 9.89
N PRO A 188 -9.46 -23.84 8.65
CA PRO A 188 -10.14 -24.42 7.48
C PRO A 188 -10.36 -25.93 7.62
N PHE A 189 -9.41 -26.65 8.22
CA PHE A 189 -9.51 -28.10 8.42
C PHE A 189 -10.67 -28.45 9.34
N LEU A 190 -10.81 -27.72 10.46
CA LEU A 190 -11.93 -27.91 11.39
C LEU A 190 -13.27 -27.62 10.70
N ALA A 191 -13.34 -26.60 9.85
CA ALA A 191 -14.54 -26.31 9.07
C ALA A 191 -14.91 -27.46 8.12
N GLY A 192 -13.90 -28.09 7.50
CA GLY A 192 -14.09 -29.30 6.69
C GLY A 192 -14.67 -30.45 7.52
N LEU A 193 -14.06 -30.76 8.66
CA LEU A 193 -14.53 -31.82 9.57
C LEU A 193 -15.96 -31.58 10.06
N MET A 194 -16.27 -30.36 10.47
CA MET A 194 -17.63 -30.00 10.91
C MET A 194 -18.65 -30.20 9.77
N SER A 195 -18.28 -29.86 8.55
CA SER A 195 -19.15 -30.03 7.37
C SER A 195 -19.27 -31.49 6.94
N ALA A 196 -18.23 -32.29 7.19
CA ALA A 196 -18.25 -33.72 6.94
C ALA A 196 -19.13 -34.47 7.94
N ALA A 197 -19.28 -33.95 9.16
CA ALA A 197 -20.25 -34.46 10.13
C ALA A 197 -21.68 -34.00 9.82
N VAL A 198 -21.85 -32.70 9.54
CA VAL A 198 -23.15 -32.12 9.19
C VAL A 198 -22.95 -31.08 8.07
N PRO A 199 -23.52 -31.29 6.87
CA PRO A 199 -23.38 -30.36 5.75
C PRO A 199 -23.67 -28.91 6.15
N GLY A 200 -22.81 -27.99 5.74
CA GLY A 200 -22.95 -26.56 6.02
C GLY A 200 -22.42 -26.08 7.38
N MET A 201 -22.13 -26.95 8.35
CA MET A 201 -21.64 -26.52 9.67
C MET A 201 -20.31 -25.75 9.60
N GLY A 202 -19.39 -26.11 8.70
CA GLY A 202 -18.14 -25.37 8.55
C GLY A 202 -18.34 -23.93 8.04
N ARG A 203 -19.38 -23.67 7.25
CA ARG A 203 -19.75 -22.29 6.85
C ARG A 203 -20.35 -21.51 8.00
N ILE A 204 -21.19 -22.14 8.83
CA ILE A 204 -21.69 -21.51 10.07
C ILE A 204 -20.53 -21.16 11.00
N TYR A 205 -19.59 -22.09 11.18
CA TYR A 205 -18.35 -21.85 11.90
C TYR A 205 -17.52 -20.71 11.29
N ALA A 206 -17.48 -20.59 9.96
CA ALA A 206 -16.88 -19.46 9.26
C ALA A 206 -17.65 -18.12 9.44
N GLY A 207 -18.79 -18.11 10.14
CA GLY A 207 -19.65 -16.93 10.33
C GLY A 207 -20.64 -16.69 9.19
N LYS A 208 -20.70 -17.62 8.23
CA LYS A 208 -21.57 -17.57 7.05
C LYS A 208 -22.81 -18.44 7.26
N THR A 209 -23.62 -18.08 8.24
CA THR A 209 -24.75 -18.91 8.69
C THR A 209 -25.77 -19.19 7.58
N ALA A 210 -26.13 -18.17 6.79
CA ALA A 210 -27.07 -18.34 5.68
C ALA A 210 -26.55 -19.32 4.61
N GLU A 211 -25.28 -19.20 4.21
CA GLU A 211 -24.65 -20.13 3.26
C GLU A 211 -24.53 -21.55 3.80
N GLY A 212 -24.38 -21.69 5.13
CA GLY A 212 -24.37 -22.97 5.83
C GLY A 212 -25.73 -23.66 5.83
N ILE A 213 -26.79 -22.94 6.23
CA ILE A 213 -28.17 -23.46 6.24
C ILE A 213 -28.61 -23.86 4.83
N ALA A 214 -28.34 -23.02 3.82
CA ALA A 214 -28.65 -23.35 2.43
C ALA A 214 -27.94 -24.63 1.98
N GLY A 215 -26.66 -24.78 2.34
CA GLY A 215 -25.89 -25.99 2.07
C GLY A 215 -26.47 -27.24 2.74
N PHE A 216 -26.90 -27.12 4.00
CA PHE A 216 -27.54 -28.20 4.74
C PHE A 216 -28.84 -28.66 4.08
N LEU A 217 -29.74 -27.72 3.77
CA LEU A 217 -31.04 -28.04 3.16
C LEU A 217 -30.87 -28.67 1.78
N TYR A 218 -29.95 -28.14 0.97
CA TYR A 218 -29.70 -28.66 -0.38
C TYR A 218 -29.15 -30.08 -0.34
N VAL A 219 -28.06 -30.31 0.39
CA VAL A 219 -27.44 -31.65 0.49
C VAL A 219 -28.38 -32.62 1.20
N GLY A 220 -29.08 -32.17 2.24
CA GLY A 220 -30.07 -32.98 2.96
C GLY A 220 -31.23 -33.43 2.07
N ALA A 221 -31.77 -32.55 1.23
CA ALA A 221 -32.82 -32.90 0.27
C ALA A 221 -32.34 -33.93 -0.76
N MET A 222 -31.11 -33.78 -1.27
CA MET A 222 -30.52 -34.75 -2.19
C MET A 222 -30.31 -36.12 -1.55
N LEU A 223 -29.77 -36.16 -0.33
CA LEU A 223 -29.60 -37.40 0.42
C LEU A 223 -30.94 -38.07 0.75
N ALA A 224 -31.96 -37.29 1.10
CA ALA A 224 -33.31 -37.80 1.33
C ALA A 224 -33.91 -38.42 0.05
N ALA A 225 -33.74 -37.77 -1.11
CA ALA A 225 -34.16 -38.32 -2.39
C ALA A 225 -33.39 -39.61 -2.76
N THR A 226 -32.06 -39.63 -2.56
CA THR A 226 -31.24 -40.83 -2.76
C THR A 226 -31.72 -41.99 -1.87
N TYR A 227 -32.06 -41.70 -0.62
CA TYR A 227 -32.57 -42.70 0.33
C TYR A 227 -33.94 -43.26 -0.10
N ASP A 228 -34.84 -42.43 -0.62
CA ASP A 228 -36.13 -42.91 -1.15
C ASP A 228 -35.94 -43.83 -2.37
N PHE A 229 -35.02 -43.51 -3.28
CA PHE A 229 -34.67 -44.39 -4.40
C PHE A 229 -34.07 -45.72 -3.93
N TYR A 230 -33.20 -45.69 -2.91
CA TYR A 230 -32.64 -46.90 -2.31
C TYR A 230 -33.74 -47.82 -1.75
N ASN A 231 -34.64 -47.25 -0.94
CA ASN A 231 -35.71 -48.01 -0.29
C ASN A 231 -36.72 -48.61 -1.28
N ARG A 232 -37.07 -47.87 -2.33
CA ARG A 232 -38.11 -48.29 -3.29
C ARG A 232 -37.58 -49.19 -4.39
N LEU A 233 -36.37 -48.94 -4.88
CA LEU A 233 -35.84 -49.55 -6.10
C LEU A 233 -34.65 -50.49 -5.85
N GLY A 234 -34.06 -50.44 -4.65
CA GLY A 234 -32.91 -51.25 -4.27
C GLY A 234 -31.56 -50.68 -4.75
N SER A 235 -30.47 -51.23 -4.21
CA SER A 235 -29.09 -50.76 -4.40
C SER A 235 -28.55 -50.90 -5.83
N SER A 236 -29.13 -51.80 -6.63
CA SER A 236 -28.69 -52.07 -8.00
C SER A 236 -29.44 -51.25 -9.05
N ASN A 237 -30.38 -50.40 -8.65
CA ASN A 237 -31.18 -49.62 -9.60
C ASN A 237 -30.37 -48.44 -10.18
N PRO A 238 -30.42 -48.20 -11.50
CA PRO A 238 -29.72 -47.07 -12.12
C PRO A 238 -30.06 -45.70 -11.53
N PHE A 239 -31.32 -45.44 -11.15
CA PHE A 239 -31.73 -44.17 -10.57
C PHE A 239 -31.12 -43.93 -9.19
N PHE A 240 -31.00 -44.98 -8.36
CA PHE A 240 -30.29 -44.89 -7.09
C PHE A 240 -28.81 -44.59 -7.32
N LEU A 241 -28.15 -45.30 -8.23
CA LEU A 241 -26.72 -45.11 -8.50
C LEU A 241 -26.41 -43.69 -9.00
N ILE A 242 -27.24 -43.15 -9.90
CA ILE A 242 -27.11 -41.77 -10.40
C ILE A 242 -27.35 -40.77 -9.26
N SER A 243 -28.42 -40.94 -8.50
CA SER A 243 -28.75 -40.03 -7.39
C SER A 243 -27.67 -40.05 -6.31
N ALA A 244 -27.17 -41.23 -5.93
CA ALA A 244 -26.11 -41.39 -4.94
C ALA A 244 -24.79 -40.77 -5.43
N GLY A 245 -24.43 -40.96 -6.69
CA GLY A 245 -23.25 -40.32 -7.29
C GLY A 245 -23.34 -38.79 -7.25
N LEU A 246 -24.48 -38.24 -7.68
CA LEU A 246 -24.71 -36.79 -7.63
C LEU A 246 -24.69 -36.26 -6.20
N SER A 247 -25.45 -36.86 -5.28
CA SER A 247 -25.48 -36.48 -3.86
C SER A 247 -24.07 -36.53 -3.25
N GLY A 248 -23.28 -37.55 -3.58
CA GLY A 248 -21.88 -37.67 -3.13
C GLY A 248 -20.99 -36.52 -3.63
N ILE A 249 -21.10 -36.16 -4.91
CA ILE A 249 -20.37 -35.01 -5.48
C ILE A 249 -20.73 -33.71 -4.75
N PHE A 250 -22.03 -33.44 -4.55
CA PHE A 250 -22.47 -32.23 -3.86
C PHE A 250 -22.12 -32.23 -2.37
N TYR A 251 -22.09 -33.39 -1.72
CA TYR A 251 -21.64 -33.55 -0.33
C TYR A 251 -20.16 -33.15 -0.19
N ILE A 252 -19.29 -33.71 -1.03
CA ILE A 252 -17.85 -33.39 -1.05
C ILE A 252 -17.65 -31.91 -1.39
N GLY A 253 -18.39 -31.39 -2.38
CA GLY A 253 -18.36 -29.97 -2.72
C GLY A 253 -18.78 -29.05 -1.57
N ASN A 254 -19.74 -29.46 -0.74
CA ASN A 254 -20.15 -28.72 0.45
C ASN A 254 -19.04 -28.66 1.51
N ILE A 255 -18.35 -29.77 1.75
CA ILE A 255 -17.19 -29.84 2.65
C ILE A 255 -16.09 -28.90 2.15
N TRP A 256 -15.69 -29.06 0.88
CA TRP A 256 -14.64 -28.23 0.28
C TRP A 256 -14.99 -26.75 0.31
N GLY A 257 -16.23 -26.40 -0.05
CA GLY A 257 -16.72 -25.02 0.01
C GLY A 257 -16.69 -24.42 1.41
N SER A 258 -16.78 -25.24 2.46
CA SER A 258 -16.68 -24.77 3.85
C SER A 258 -15.24 -24.46 4.26
N VAL A 259 -14.27 -25.27 3.80
CA VAL A 259 -12.83 -24.97 3.94
C VAL A 259 -12.50 -23.63 3.28
N ILE A 260 -12.96 -23.44 2.03
CA ILE A 260 -12.75 -22.20 1.28
C ILE A 260 -13.44 -21.00 1.93
N SER A 261 -14.61 -21.18 2.53
CA SER A 261 -15.33 -20.09 3.22
C SER A 261 -14.51 -19.48 4.35
N VAL A 262 -13.79 -20.29 5.14
CA VAL A 262 -12.92 -19.79 6.21
C VAL A 262 -11.78 -18.95 5.65
N GLN A 263 -11.12 -19.46 4.59
CA GLN A 263 -10.03 -18.74 3.94
C GLN A 263 -10.51 -17.42 3.34
N ARG A 264 -11.68 -17.43 2.70
CA ARG A 264 -12.28 -16.22 2.12
C ARG A 264 -12.55 -15.17 3.18
N VAL A 265 -13.20 -15.52 4.29
CA VAL A 265 -13.48 -14.57 5.38
C VAL A 265 -12.18 -13.98 5.95
N LYS A 266 -11.14 -14.80 6.12
CA LYS A 266 -9.82 -14.32 6.57
C LYS A 266 -9.18 -13.36 5.56
N ASN A 267 -9.23 -13.69 4.28
CA ASN A 267 -8.64 -12.88 3.21
C ASN A 267 -9.40 -11.56 3.03
N GLU A 268 -10.74 -11.58 3.07
CA GLU A 268 -11.60 -10.40 3.02
C GLU A 268 -11.30 -9.47 4.20
N PHE A 269 -11.21 -10.01 5.42
CA PHE A 269 -10.83 -9.22 6.59
C PHE A 269 -9.45 -8.59 6.43
N ASN A 270 -8.45 -9.37 6.02
CA ASN A 270 -7.09 -8.85 5.83
C ASN A 270 -7.04 -7.76 4.76
N TYR A 271 -7.70 -7.99 3.63
CA TYR A 271 -7.79 -7.01 2.55
C TYR A 271 -8.46 -5.72 3.01
N GLU A 272 -9.59 -5.81 3.72
CA GLU A 272 -10.27 -4.64 4.27
C GLU A 272 -9.36 -3.85 5.21
N MET A 273 -8.64 -4.55 6.11
CA MET A 273 -7.72 -3.88 7.03
C MET A 273 -6.58 -3.21 6.29
N ASP A 274 -5.98 -3.89 5.30
CA ASP A 274 -4.86 -3.34 4.53
C ASP A 274 -5.28 -2.06 3.78
N GLN A 275 -6.45 -2.07 3.14
CA GLN A 275 -6.95 -0.88 2.42
C GLN A 275 -7.24 0.28 3.37
N ARG A 276 -7.82 0.02 4.54
CA ARG A 276 -8.08 1.04 5.55
C ARG A 276 -6.79 1.63 6.11
N ILE A 277 -5.81 0.78 6.43
CA ILE A 277 -4.50 1.21 6.92
C ILE A 277 -3.80 2.07 5.86
N LEU A 278 -3.72 1.61 4.61
CA LEU A 278 -3.11 2.36 3.50
C LEU A 278 -3.77 3.75 3.32
N LEU A 279 -5.09 3.82 3.40
CA LEU A 279 -5.81 5.08 3.33
C LEU A 279 -5.46 6.00 4.50
N ASP A 280 -5.52 5.50 5.74
CA ASP A 280 -5.37 6.34 6.93
C ASP A 280 -3.91 6.75 7.18
N ILE A 281 -2.91 5.98 6.73
CA ILE A 281 -1.51 6.42 6.80
C ILE A 281 -1.21 7.59 5.85
N HIS A 282 -2.03 7.74 4.80
CA HIS A 282 -1.86 8.76 3.79
C HIS A 282 -2.45 10.12 4.19
N ILE A 283 -3.55 10.12 4.94
CA ILE A 283 -4.27 11.34 5.31
C ILE A 283 -3.37 12.37 6.05
N PRO A 284 -2.65 12.02 7.13
CA PRO A 284 -1.83 12.99 7.84
C PRO A 284 -0.64 13.45 7.02
N LEU A 285 -0.16 12.63 6.08
CA LEU A 285 0.92 13.00 5.18
C LEU A 285 0.56 14.24 4.35
N ARG A 286 -0.65 14.26 3.78
CA ARG A 286 -1.13 15.43 3.03
C ARG A 286 -1.45 16.64 3.89
N LYS A 287 -1.72 16.45 5.20
CA LYS A 287 -1.96 17.56 6.12
C LYS A 287 -0.65 18.19 6.57
N LEU A 288 0.39 17.39 6.79
CA LEU A 288 1.73 17.85 7.12
C LEU A 288 2.38 18.60 5.95
N PHE A 289 2.19 18.08 4.74
CA PHE A 289 2.73 18.66 3.51
C PHE A 289 1.60 19.06 2.54
N PRO A 290 0.99 20.24 2.73
CA PRO A 290 -0.07 20.72 1.86
C PRO A 290 0.39 20.93 0.40
#